data_AF-A0A356NWS0-F1
#
_entry.id   AF-A0A356NWS0-F1
#
_cell.length_a   1.000
_cell.length_b   1.000
_cell.length_c   1.000
_cell.angle_alpha   90.00
_cell.angle_beta   90.00
_cell.angle_gamma   90.00
#
_symmetry.space_group_name_H-M   'P 1'
#
loop_
_entity.id
_entity.type
_entity.pdbx_description
1 polymer ?
#
loop_
_entity_poly.entity_id
_entity_poly.type
_entity_poly.pdbx_seq_one_letter_code
_entity_poly.pdbx_strand_id
1 'polypeptide(L)' 'MRWPPRAAGVRRYAITAAPATRHLGPTDRPATNLWLYGGITPGPMIEARRGDELEVEFLNNLDVPTTMHWHGIRNLNEMD' A
#
# COMPACT_ATOMS: atom_id res chain seq x y z
N MET A 1 -17.54 -26.00 0.36
CA MET A 1 -16.10 -26.33 0.23
C MET A 1 -15.37 -25.71 1.42
N ARG A 2 -14.86 -26.51 2.38
CA ARG A 2 -14.10 -26.00 3.54
C ARG A 2 -12.62 -26.15 3.20
N TRP A 3 -11.88 -25.05 3.10
CA TRP A 3 -10.43 -25.08 3.00
C TRP A 3 -9.87 -25.60 4.34
N PRO A 4 -8.90 -26.54 4.36
CA PRO A 4 -8.26 -26.91 5.61
C PRO A 4 -7.62 -25.66 6.23
N PRO A 5 -7.70 -25.46 7.56
CA PRO A 5 -7.08 -24.31 8.19
C PRO A 5 -5.57 -24.39 7.97
N ARG A 6 -5.04 -23.42 7.21
CA ARG A 6 -3.59 -23.18 7.14
C ARG A 6 -3.19 -22.45 8.42
N ALA A 7 -2.03 -22.79 8.98
CA ALA A 7 -1.47 -22.00 10.07
C ALA A 7 -1.33 -20.53 9.65
N ALA A 8 -1.75 -19.62 10.54
CA ALA A 8 -1.53 -18.20 10.41
C ALA A 8 -0.04 -17.91 10.20
N GLY A 9 0.28 -16.98 9.31
CA GLY A 9 1.66 -16.57 9.05
C GLY A 9 1.81 -15.05 9.03
N VAL A 10 3.06 -14.60 9.12
CA VAL A 10 3.40 -13.18 8.90
C VAL A 10 3.56 -12.92 7.41
N ARG A 11 2.89 -11.89 6.90
CA ARG A 11 2.94 -11.42 5.51
C ARG A 11 3.68 -10.10 5.47
N ARG A 12 4.85 -10.10 4.83
CA ARG A 12 5.76 -8.95 4.78
C ARG A 12 5.63 -8.20 3.47
N TYR A 13 5.54 -6.88 3.55
CA TYR A 13 5.53 -5.97 2.41
C TYR A 13 6.44 -4.78 2.67
N ALA A 14 6.96 -4.19 1.60
CA ALA A 14 7.63 -2.89 1.63
C ALA A 14 6.88 -1.95 0.69
N ILE A 15 6.58 -0.75 1.17
CA ILE A 15 5.85 0.27 0.42
C ILE A 15 6.62 1.57 0.51
N THR A 16 6.90 2.15 -0.66
CA THR A 16 7.54 3.46 -0.75
C THR A 16 6.54 4.48 -1.27
N ALA A 17 6.33 5.57 -0.54
CA ALA A 17 5.69 6.77 -1.07
C ALA A 17 6.74 7.64 -1.76
N ALA A 18 6.52 7.99 -3.02
CA ALA A 18 7.45 8.83 -3.77
C ALA A 18 6.73 9.67 -4.84
N PRO A 19 7.35 10.77 -5.30
CA PRO A 19 6.86 11.50 -6.47
C PRO A 19 6.96 10.64 -7.73
N ALA A 20 5.99 10.79 -8.63
CA ALA A 20 5.96 10.15 -9.94
C ALA A 20 5.22 11.02 -10.94
N THR A 21 5.43 10.75 -12.24
CA THR A 21 4.75 11.46 -13.33
C THR A 21 4.03 10.44 -14.22
N ARG A 22 2.72 10.62 -14.45
CA ARG A 22 1.89 9.71 -15.27
C ARG A 22 0.90 10.49 -16.13
N HIS A 23 0.58 9.99 -17.31
CA HIS A 23 -0.57 10.50 -18.08
C HIS A 23 -1.86 9.90 -17.50
N LEU A 24 -2.70 10.73 -16.89
CA LEU A 24 -4.03 10.31 -16.43
C LEU A 24 -5.12 10.53 -17.49
N GLY A 25 -4.83 11.35 -18.50
CA GLY A 25 -5.70 11.61 -19.65
C GLY A 25 -5.04 11.21 -20.97
N PRO A 26 -5.56 11.71 -22.09
CA PRO A 26 -4.93 11.54 -23.40
C PRO A 26 -3.44 11.93 -23.41
N THR A 27 -2.64 11.22 -24.18
CA THR A 27 -1.17 11.37 -24.21
C THR A 27 -0.68 12.65 -24.90
N ASP A 28 -1.59 13.37 -25.58
CA ASP A 28 -1.34 14.69 -26.15
C ASP A 28 -1.40 15.82 -25.09
N ARG A 29 -1.80 15.50 -23.85
CA ARG A 29 -1.75 16.41 -22.70
C ARG A 29 -0.50 16.17 -21.86
N PRO A 30 0.02 17.21 -21.18
CA PRO A 30 1.12 17.05 -20.23
C PRO A 30 0.82 15.96 -19.20
N ALA A 31 1.86 15.21 -18.82
CA ALA A 31 1.75 14.25 -17.76
C ALA A 31 1.49 14.94 -16.41
N THR A 32 0.74 14.27 -15.55
CA THR A 32 0.38 14.75 -14.22
C THR A 32 1.43 14.33 -13.21
N ASN A 33 1.86 15.27 -12.35
CA ASN A 33 2.67 14.97 -11.18
C ASN A 33 1.80 14.36 -10.09
N LEU A 34 2.23 13.24 -9.53
CA LEU A 34 1.51 12.44 -8.57
C LEU A 34 2.45 12.04 -7.42
N TRP A 35 1.87 11.74 -6.28
CA TRP A 35 2.54 11.00 -5.21
C TRP A 35 1.93 9.60 -5.17
N LEU A 36 2.75 8.58 -5.36
CA LEU A 36 2.29 7.21 -5.54
C LEU A 36 2.98 6.27 -4.56
N TYR A 37 2.22 5.30 -4.05
CA TYR A 37 2.75 4.15 -3.36
C TYR A 37 3.28 3.14 -4.38
N GLY A 38 4.55 2.76 -4.27
CA GLY A 38 5.20 1.82 -5.20
C GLY A 38 5.34 2.34 -6.64
N GLY A 39 5.20 3.65 -6.85
CA GLY A 39 5.32 4.27 -8.17
C GLY A 39 4.23 3.89 -9.18
N ILE A 40 3.15 3.23 -8.76
CA ILE A 40 2.05 2.80 -9.64
C ILE A 40 0.70 3.31 -9.12
N THR A 41 -0.29 3.36 -10.02
CA THR A 41 -1.67 3.72 -9.67
C THR A 41 -2.65 2.75 -10.34
N PRO A 42 -3.55 2.09 -9.57
CA PRO A 42 -3.59 2.03 -8.11
C PRO A 42 -2.28 1.49 -7.50
N GLY A 43 -2.05 1.77 -6.21
CA GLY A 43 -0.87 1.31 -5.49
C GLY A 43 -0.74 -0.23 -5.45
N PRO A 44 0.39 -0.77 -4.94
CA PRO A 44 0.62 -2.21 -4.90
C PRO A 44 -0.47 -2.93 -4.10
N MET A 45 -0.91 -4.08 -4.61
CA MET A 45 -1.88 -4.93 -3.92
C MET A 45 -1.24 -5.61 -2.71
N ILE A 46 -1.94 -5.57 -1.58
CA ILE A 46 -1.59 -6.28 -0.35
C ILE A 46 -2.61 -7.41 -0.17
N GLU A 47 -2.14 -8.64 0.02
CA GLU A 47 -3.00 -9.82 0.14
C GLU A 47 -2.67 -10.63 1.39
N ALA A 48 -3.67 -10.77 2.25
CA ALA A 48 -3.60 -11.57 3.48
C ALA A 48 -4.88 -12.38 3.66
N ARG A 49 -4.78 -13.44 4.46
CA ARG A 49 -5.94 -14.22 4.91
C ARG A 49 -6.31 -13.81 6.32
N ARG A 50 -7.56 -14.06 6.70
CA ARG A 50 -7.98 -13.90 8.10
C ARG A 50 -7.06 -14.72 9.01
N GLY A 51 -6.50 -14.07 10.01
CA GLY A 51 -5.58 -14.69 10.97
C GLY A 51 -4.10 -14.46 10.66
N ASP A 52 -3.75 -14.04 9.43
CA ASP A 52 -2.38 -13.61 9.13
C ASP A 52 -2.06 -12.28 9.85
N GLU A 53 -0.79 -12.10 10.20
CA GLU A 53 -0.24 -10.83 10.66
C GLU A 53 0.37 -10.10 9.46
N LEU A 54 0.07 -8.80 9.32
CA LEU A 54 0.65 -7.95 8.30
C LEU A 54 1.81 -7.16 8.90
N GLU A 55 2.97 -7.27 8.30
CA GLU A 55 4.15 -6.46 8.61
C GLU A 55 4.49 -5.65 7.37
N VAL A 56 4.35 -4.32 7.45
CA VAL A 56 4.57 -3.42 6.32
C VAL A 56 5.62 -2.39 6.67
N GLU A 57 6.76 -2.47 5.99
CA GLU A 57 7.79 -1.45 6.05
C GLU A 57 7.37 -0.28 5.15
N PHE A 58 7.19 0.89 5.75
CA PHE A 58 6.82 2.10 5.02
C PHE A 58 8.00 3.07 4.93
N LEU A 59 8.42 3.35 3.69
CA LEU A 59 9.43 4.35 3.39
C LEU A 59 8.78 5.59 2.76
N ASN A 60 8.94 6.74 3.40
CA ASN A 60 8.45 8.01 2.89
C ASN A 60 9.60 8.79 2.20
N ASN A 61 9.58 8.83 0.86
CA ASN A 61 10.49 9.64 0.04
C ASN A 61 9.80 10.91 -0.49
N LEU A 62 8.72 11.37 0.14
CA LEU A 62 8.10 12.65 -0.13
C LEU A 62 8.72 13.74 0.76
N ASP A 63 8.64 14.99 0.31
CA ASP A 63 9.12 16.15 1.06
C ASP A 63 8.20 16.55 2.24
N VAL A 64 7.15 15.78 2.49
CA VAL A 64 6.17 16.02 3.56
C VAL A 64 5.96 14.80 4.45
N PRO A 65 5.70 14.99 5.76
CA PRO A 65 5.29 13.90 6.63
C PRO A 65 4.06 13.17 6.07
N THR A 66 4.09 11.85 6.06
CA THR A 66 3.04 11.00 5.51
C THR A 66 2.81 9.81 6.43
N THR A 67 1.55 9.45 6.62
CA THR A 67 1.11 8.28 7.39
C THR A 67 0.22 7.39 6.52
N MET A 68 0.04 6.13 6.92
CA MET A 68 -0.89 5.20 6.28
C MET A 68 -2.00 4.82 7.25
N HIS A 69 -3.24 4.86 6.77
CA HIS A 69 -4.42 4.41 7.50
C HIS A 69 -4.95 3.10 6.90
N TRP A 70 -5.19 2.10 7.75
CA TRP A 70 -5.58 0.75 7.32
C TRP A 70 -7.09 0.56 7.35
N HIS A 71 -7.78 1.24 6.42
CA HIS A 71 -9.23 1.29 6.41
C HIS A 71 -9.87 -0.12 6.36
N GLY A 72 -10.60 -0.47 7.43
CA GLY A 72 -11.35 -1.73 7.53
C GLY A 72 -10.59 -2.91 8.11
N ILE A 73 -9.34 -2.73 8.54
CA ILE A 73 -8.56 -3.75 9.26
C ILE A 73 -8.56 -3.45 10.75
N ARG A 74 -8.64 -4.49 11.60
CA ARG A 74 -8.44 -4.32 13.04
C ARG A 74 -6.95 -4.11 13.32
N ASN A 75 -6.59 -2.96 13.85
CA ASN A 75 -5.22 -2.60 14.15
C ASN A 75 -5.06 -2.05 15.58
N LEU A 76 -3.82 -1.88 16.02
CA LEU A 76 -3.46 -1.09 17.19
C LEU A 76 -3.56 0.40 16.82
N ASN A 77 -4.06 1.23 17.74
CA ASN A 77 -4.24 2.68 17.48
C ASN A 77 -2.94 3.41 17.13
N GLU A 78 -1.79 2.96 17.66
CA GLU A 78 -0.48 3.56 17.36
C GLU A 78 -0.03 3.31 15.92
N MET A 79 -0.68 2.37 15.22
CA MET A 79 -0.36 1.96 13.86
C MET A 79 -1.46 2.35 12.85
N ASP A 80 -2.47 3.13 13.27
CA ASP A 80 -3.64 3.54 12.45
C ASP A 80 -3.67 5.02 12.06
#